data_AF-A0A158ELN0-F1
#
_entry.id   AF-A0A158ELN0-F1
#
_cell.length_a   1.000
_cell.length_b   1.000
_cell.length_c   1.000
_cell.angle_alpha   90.00
_cell.angle_beta   90.00
_cell.angle_gamma   90.00
#
_symmetry.space_group_name_H-M   'P 1'
#
loop_
_entity.id
_entity.type
_entity.pdbx_description
1 polymer ?
#
loop_
_entity_poly.entity_id
_entity_poly.type
_entity_poly.pdbx_seq_one_letter_code
_entity_poly.pdbx_strand_id
1 'polypeptide(L)' 'MKYAFIERNRRHWPISVLCEVLEVSPSGFHQRRQRAAQDKPQRSRVSNDALLAHIKAIHAEVKGEYGWPRMWKERIR' A
#
# COMPACT_ATOMS: atom_id res chain seq x y z
N MET A 1 8.24 -5.33 24.29
CA MET A 1 9.33 -5.29 23.29
C MET A 1 9.27 -6.45 22.26
N LYS A 2 8.11 -6.87 21.74
CA LYS A 2 8.05 -7.96 20.74
C LYS A 2 8.34 -7.48 19.30
N TYR A 3 7.74 -6.36 18.91
CA TYR A 3 7.92 -5.81 17.55
C TYR A 3 9.34 -5.28 17.25
N ALA A 4 10.10 -4.87 18.27
CA ALA A 4 11.49 -4.44 18.10
C ALA A 4 12.40 -5.63 17.75
N PHE A 5 12.14 -6.79 18.34
CA PHE A 5 12.84 -8.03 18.03
C PHE A 5 12.55 -8.46 16.58
N ILE A 6 11.29 -8.35 16.12
CA ILE A 6 10.92 -8.64 14.74
C ILE A 6 11.68 -7.74 13.77
N GLU A 7 11.74 -6.42 14.04
CA GLU A 7 12.43 -5.48 13.15
C GLU A 7 13.95 -5.74 13.07
N ARG A 8 14.57 -6.21 14.16
CA ARG A 8 16.00 -6.59 14.16
C ARG A 8 16.28 -7.88 13.38
N ASN A 9 15.37 -8.86 13.44
CA ASN A 9 15.57 -10.19 12.87
C ASN A 9 14.94 -10.38 11.47
N ARG A 10 14.21 -9.39 10.95
CA ARG A 10 13.55 -9.44 9.63
C ARG A 10 14.47 -9.70 8.43
N ARG A 11 15.79 -9.58 8.61
CA ARG A 11 16.80 -9.83 7.56
C ARG A 11 17.20 -11.31 7.49
N HIS A 12 17.02 -12.03 8.59
CA HIS A 12 17.39 -13.44 8.71
C HIS A 12 16.17 -14.35 8.53
N TRP A 13 14.99 -13.90 8.99
CA TRP A 13 13.77 -14.71 8.97
C TRP A 13 12.57 -13.92 8.44
N PRO A 14 11.63 -14.59 7.73
CA PRO A 14 10.40 -13.96 7.28
C PRO A 14 9.55 -13.50 8.47
N ILE A 15 8.89 -12.35 8.30
CA ILE A 15 8.09 -11.72 9.36
C ILE A 15 6.98 -12.64 9.85
N SER A 16 6.37 -13.46 8.97
CA SER A 16 5.31 -14.40 9.34
C SER A 16 5.76 -15.40 10.41
N VAL A 17 6.96 -15.96 10.26
CA VAL A 17 7.53 -16.93 11.23
C VAL A 17 7.85 -16.24 12.55
N LEU A 18 8.41 -15.03 12.50
CA LEU A 18 8.68 -14.25 13.71
C LEU A 18 7.39 -13.86 14.44
N CYS A 19 6.31 -13.58 13.70
CA CYS A 19 5.01 -13.28 14.27
C CYS A 19 4.38 -14.51 14.94
N GLU A 20 4.51 -15.68 14.32
CA GLU A 20 4.04 -16.97 14.87
C GLU A 20 4.79 -17.35 16.16
N VAL A 21 6.12 -17.30 16.15
CA VAL A 21 6.97 -17.64 17.31
C VAL A 21 6.74 -16.70 18.50
N LEU A 22 6.43 -15.43 18.24
CA LEU A 22 6.20 -14.42 19.29
C LEU A 22 4.73 -14.30 19.71
N GLU A 23 3.84 -15.10 19.10
CA GLU A 23 2.39 -15.04 19.26
C GLU A 23 1.85 -13.61 19.08
N VAL A 24 2.30 -12.93 18.01
CA VAL A 24 1.84 -11.59 17.67
C VAL A 24 1.10 -11.60 16.34
N SER A 25 0.05 -10.78 16.26
CA SER A 25 -0.69 -10.64 15.02
C SER A 25 0.17 -9.94 13.94
N PRO A 26 0.33 -10.54 12.74
CA PRO A 26 1.01 -9.90 11.62
C PRO A 26 0.36 -8.56 11.23
N SER A 27 -0.96 -8.47 11.30
CA SER A 27 -1.68 -7.24 10.95
C SER A 27 -1.34 -6.08 11.89
N GLY A 28 -1.22 -6.36 13.19
CA GLY A 28 -0.79 -5.37 14.19
C GLY A 28 0.64 -4.89 13.99
N PHE A 29 1.56 -5.80 13.61
CA PHE A 29 2.93 -5.44 13.25
C PHE A 29 2.98 -4.52 12.02
N HIS A 30 2.26 -4.88 10.95
CA HIS A 30 2.21 -4.08 9.72
C HIS A 30 1.56 -2.72 9.94
N GLN A 31 0.47 -2.63 10.70
CA GLN A 31 -0.19 -1.35 10.99
C GLN A 31 0.73 -0.41 11.78
N ARG A 32 1.41 -0.92 12.82
CA ARG A 32 2.40 -0.14 13.58
C ARG A 32 3.54 0.33 12.69
N ARG A 33 4.04 -0.53 11.82
CA ARG A 33 5.10 -0.18 10.87
C ARG A 33 4.65 0.89 9.87
N GLN A 34 3.41 0.79 9.38
CA GLN A 34 2.83 1.80 8.51
C GLN A 34 2.75 3.14 9.22
N ARG A 35 2.24 3.21 10.45
CA ARG A 35 2.18 4.43 11.29
C ARG A 35 3.57 5.05 11.49
N ALA A 36 4.55 4.25 11.89
CA ALA A 36 5.94 4.72 12.05
C ALA A 36 6.59 5.20 10.74
N ALA A 37 6.13 4.73 9.59
CA ALA A 37 6.53 5.24 8.28
C ALA A 37 5.77 6.52 7.87
N GLN A 38 4.60 6.80 8.45
CA GLN A 38 3.88 8.08 8.25
C GLN A 38 4.50 9.21 9.08
N ASP A 39 5.03 8.90 10.27
CA ASP A 39 5.77 9.85 11.12
C ASP A 39 7.14 10.25 10.53
N LYS A 40 7.65 9.51 9.53
CA LYS A 40 8.81 9.94 8.75
C LYS A 40 8.34 10.85 7.61
N PRO A 41 9.04 11.97 7.33
CA PRO A 41 8.63 12.93 6.30
C PRO A 41 8.46 12.19 4.98
N GLN A 42 7.23 12.21 4.55
CA GLN A 42 6.67 11.14 3.77
C GLN A 42 6.86 11.50 2.30
N ARG A 43 8.06 11.24 1.76
CA ARG A 43 8.47 11.62 0.39
C ARG A 43 7.62 11.05 -0.75
N SER A 44 6.57 10.26 -0.50
CA SER A 44 5.83 9.58 -1.57
C SER A 44 4.42 9.11 -1.23
N ARG A 45 3.67 9.77 -0.34
CA ARG A 45 2.19 9.67 -0.45
C ARG A 45 1.82 10.86 -1.30
N VAL A 46 1.56 10.57 -2.57
CA VAL A 46 0.51 11.32 -3.26
C VAL A 46 -0.67 11.29 -2.29
N SER A 47 -0.99 12.44 -1.69
CA SER A 47 -2.13 12.55 -0.77
C SER A 47 -3.31 11.88 -1.46
N ASN A 48 -4.11 11.09 -0.74
CA ASN A 48 -5.29 10.47 -1.35
C ASN A 48 -6.16 11.51 -2.07
N ASP A 49 -6.14 12.76 -1.60
CA ASP A 49 -6.77 13.90 -2.27
C ASP A 49 -6.13 14.26 -3.60
N ALA A 50 -4.80 14.22 -3.72
CA ALA A 50 -4.10 14.44 -4.98
C ALA A 50 -4.36 13.30 -5.98
N LEU A 51 -4.45 12.06 -5.51
CA LEU A 51 -4.84 10.92 -6.33
C LEU A 51 -6.29 11.05 -6.79
N LEU A 52 -7.20 11.43 -5.88
CA LEU A 52 -8.61 11.66 -6.21
C LEU A 52 -8.80 12.85 -7.16
N ALA A 53 -8.04 13.93 -7.00
CA ALA A 53 -8.04 15.06 -7.91
C ALA A 53 -7.56 14.64 -9.30
N HIS A 54 -6.51 13.81 -9.38
CA HIS A 54 -6.02 13.28 -10.64
C HIS A 54 -7.05 12.37 -11.33
N ILE A 55 -7.69 11.47 -10.58
CA ILE A 55 -8.77 10.61 -11.10
C ILE A 55 -9.95 11.45 -11.57
N LYS A 56 -10.37 12.49 -10.83
CA LYS A 56 -11.45 13.40 -11.22
C LYS A 56 -11.10 14.21 -12.46
N ALA A 57 -9.85 14.68 -12.59
CA ALA A 57 -9.38 15.41 -13.75
C ALA A 57 -9.44 14.53 -15.01
N ILE A 58 -8.91 13.30 -14.94
CA ILE A 58 -9.00 12.32 -16.03
C ILE A 58 -10.47 12.00 -16.35
N HIS A 59 -11.31 11.82 -15.32
CA HIS A 59 -12.73 11.52 -15.51
C HIS A 59 -13.50 12.67 -16.20
N ALA A 60 -13.16 13.92 -15.86
CA ALA A 60 -13.74 15.11 -16.47
C ALA A 60 -13.26 15.32 -17.91
N GLU A 61 -11.98 15.05 -18.18
CA GLU A 61 -11.39 15.12 -19.51
C GLU A 61 -12.00 14.06 -20.45
N VAL A 62 -12.31 12.87 -19.92
CA VAL A 62 -12.91 11.76 -20.68
C VAL A 62 -14.44 11.89 -20.84
N LYS A 63 -15.09 12.90 -20.22
CA LYS A 63 -16.54 13.23 -20.36
C LYS A 63 -17.48 12.00 -20.43
N GLY A 64 -17.17 10.93 -19.70
CA GLY A 64 -17.97 9.70 -19.70
C GLY A 64 -18.11 8.96 -21.05
N GLU A 65 -17.39 9.34 -22.11
CA GLU A 65 -17.55 8.68 -23.42
C GLU A 65 -16.71 7.40 -23.55
N TYR A 66 -15.60 7.29 -22.83
CA TYR A 66 -14.76 6.09 -22.87
C TYR A 66 -15.01 5.17 -21.69
N GLY A 67 -16.14 4.48 -21.75
CA GLY A 67 -16.49 3.44 -20.81
C GLY A 67 -15.43 2.33 -20.73
N TRP A 68 -15.21 1.87 -19.50
CA TRP A 68 -14.46 0.70 -19.03
C TRP A 68 -14.54 -0.61 -19.87
N PRO A 69 -15.58 -0.89 -20.70
CA PRO A 69 -15.62 -2.14 -21.46
C PRO A 69 -14.64 -2.30 -22.63
N ARG A 70 -13.99 -1.23 -23.15
CA ARG A 70 -13.16 -1.34 -24.38
C ARG A 70 -11.65 -1.48 -24.17
N MET A 71 -11.14 -1.15 -22.97
CA MET A 71 -9.69 -1.22 -22.68
C MET A 71 -9.08 -2.63 -22.76
N TRP A 72 -9.87 -3.71 -22.70
CA TRP A 72 -9.33 -5.08 -22.76
C TRP A 72 -9.23 -5.66 -24.18
N LYS A 73 -9.85 -5.03 -25.18
CA LYS A 73 -9.98 -5.59 -26.53
C LYS A 73 -8.79 -5.32 -27.46
N GLU A 74 -7.88 -4.42 -27.10
CA GLU A 74 -6.69 -4.08 -27.89
C GLU A 74 -5.49 -5.04 -27.64
N ARG A 75 -5.67 -6.10 -26.83
CA ARG A 75 -4.59 -7.05 -26.51
C ARG A 75 -4.67 -8.40 -27.22
N ILE A 76 -5.47 -8.51 -28.28
CA ILE A 76 -5.45 -9.65 -29.20
C ILE A 76 -5.30 -9.13 -30.63
N ARG A 77 -4.05 -8.90 -31.02
CA ARG A 77 -3.59 -9.13 -32.39
C ARG A 77 -2.17 -9.68 -32.36
#